data_AF-A0A5D2K171-F1
#
_entry.id   AF-A0A5D2K171-F1
#
_cell.length_a   1.000
_cell.length_b   1.000
_cell.length_c   1.000
_cell.angle_alpha   90.00
_cell.angle_beta   90.00
_cell.angle_gamma   90.00
#
_symmetry.space_group_name_H-M   'P 1'
#
loop_
_entity.id
_entity.type
_entity.pdbx_description
1 polymer ?
#
loop_
_entity_poly.entity_id
_entity_poly.type
_entity_poly.pdbx_seq_one_letter_code
_entity_poly.pdbx_strand_id
1 'polypeptide(L)'
;MVKYSREPNNPTKSCKARGSDLRVHFKNTRETAFAIRKLPLTKAKRYLEDVIAHKQAIPFRRFCGGVGRTAQAKNRHSNGQGRWPVKSAKFILDLLKNAESNAEVLIFGMWF
;
A
#
# COMPACT_ATOMS: atom_id res chain seq x y z
N MET A 1 1.18 -1.43 23.93
CA MET A 1 1.23 -0.70 22.63
C MET A 1 2.51 -1.09 21.91
N VAL A 2 2.45 -1.65 20.70
CA VAL A 2 3.63 -2.21 20.02
C VAL A 2 4.47 -1.09 19.38
N LYS A 3 5.81 -1.13 19.56
CA LYS A 3 6.76 -0.16 19.00
C LYS A 3 6.66 -0.08 17.47
N TYR A 4 6.68 1.13 16.89
CA TYR A 4 6.72 1.29 15.43
C TYR A 4 8.13 1.00 14.90
N SER A 5 8.23 0.40 13.71
CA SER A 5 9.53 0.09 13.11
C SER A 5 10.29 1.33 12.64
N ARG A 6 9.57 2.44 12.37
CA ARG A 6 10.16 3.72 11.99
C ARG A 6 9.32 4.83 12.59
N GLU A 7 10.01 5.79 13.20
CA GLU A 7 9.38 6.99 13.74
C GLU A 7 9.51 8.14 12.73
N PRO A 8 8.46 8.96 12.57
CA PRO A 8 8.53 10.14 11.73
C PRO A 8 9.38 11.22 12.40
N ASN A 9 10.13 11.98 11.60
CA ASN A 9 10.92 13.11 12.11
C ASN A 9 10.05 14.19 12.77
N ASN A 10 8.82 14.38 12.28
CA ASN A 10 7.86 15.30 12.86
C ASN A 10 6.54 14.57 13.18
N PRO A 11 6.22 14.34 14.46
CA PRO A 11 5.02 13.61 14.85
C PRO A 11 3.73 14.39 14.63
N THR A 12 3.73 15.72 14.70
CA THR A 12 2.49 16.53 14.54
C THR A 12 2.04 16.60 13.09
N LYS A 13 2.98 16.53 12.13
CA LYS A 13 2.69 16.53 10.69
C LYS A 13 2.59 15.14 10.07
N SER A 14 2.55 14.08 10.89
CA SER A 14 2.57 12.69 10.41
C SER A 14 1.45 11.86 11.05
N CYS A 15 0.68 11.15 10.24
CA CYS A 15 -0.27 10.15 10.76
C CYS A 15 0.38 8.76 10.83
N LYS A 16 -0.15 7.92 11.71
CA LYS A 16 0.26 6.53 11.89
C LYS A 16 -0.96 5.61 11.75
N ALA A 17 -0.76 4.47 11.10
CA ALA A 17 -1.75 3.41 11.01
C ALA A 17 -1.05 2.05 11.02
N ARG A 18 -1.71 1.03 11.58
CA ARG A 18 -1.22 -0.35 11.64
C ARG A 18 -2.39 -1.33 11.52
N GLY A 19 -2.15 -2.45 10.85
CA GLY A 19 -2.94 -3.67 10.99
C GLY A 19 -2.07 -4.80 11.54
N SER A 20 -2.61 -5.60 12.46
CA SER A 20 -1.94 -6.75 13.07
C SER A 20 -2.65 -8.05 12.67
N ASP A 21 -1.91 -9.15 12.64
CA ASP A 21 -2.44 -10.52 12.44
C ASP A 21 -3.35 -10.70 11.20
N LEU A 22 -3.00 -10.00 10.12
CA LEU A 22 -3.75 -10.06 8.87
C LEU A 22 -3.49 -11.38 8.13
N ARG A 23 -4.54 -12.15 7.84
CA ARG A 23 -4.47 -13.40 7.06
C ARG A 23 -4.31 -13.12 5.56
N VAL A 24 -3.17 -12.58 5.17
CA VAL A 24 -2.80 -12.22 3.79
C VAL A 24 -1.46 -12.83 3.38
N HIS A 25 -1.25 -13.02 2.08
CA HIS A 25 0.02 -13.54 1.59
C HIS A 25 1.13 -12.48 1.73
N PHE A 26 2.08 -12.73 2.63
CA PHE A 26 3.17 -11.81 2.96
C PHE A 26 3.88 -11.24 1.72
N LYS A 27 4.27 -12.10 0.78
CA LYS A 27 5.03 -11.68 -0.41
C LYS A 27 4.24 -10.71 -1.29
N ASN A 28 2.93 -10.93 -1.43
CA ASN A 28 2.07 -10.08 -2.27
C ASN A 28 1.84 -8.73 -1.61
N THR A 29 1.60 -8.73 -0.30
CA THR A 29 1.37 -7.50 0.48
C THR A 29 2.61 -6.62 0.49
N ARG A 30 3.82 -7.19 0.59
CA ARG A 30 5.07 -6.42 0.51
C ARG A 30 5.22 -5.70 -0.83
N GLU A 31 5.04 -6.40 -1.94
CA GLU A 31 5.17 -5.80 -3.28
C GLU A 31 4.09 -4.73 -3.52
N THR A 32 2.88 -4.98 -3.03
CA THR A 32 1.76 -4.00 -3.11
C THR A 32 2.08 -2.73 -2.32
N ALA A 33 2.55 -2.86 -1.08
CA ALA A 33 2.96 -1.74 -0.24
C ALA A 33 4.14 -0.96 -0.87
N PHE A 34 5.07 -1.67 -1.52
CA PHE A 34 6.19 -1.03 -2.20
C PHE A 34 5.74 -0.27 -3.46
N ALA A 35 4.75 -0.77 -4.18
CA ALA A 35 4.23 -0.14 -5.40
C ALA A 35 3.55 1.22 -5.13
N ILE A 36 2.92 1.40 -3.96
CA ILE A 36 2.27 2.66 -3.57
C ILE A 36 3.20 3.65 -2.85
N ARG A 37 4.45 3.26 -2.59
CA ARG A 37 5.38 4.06 -1.80
C ARG A 37 5.69 5.40 -2.50
N LYS A 38 5.59 6.50 -1.76
CA LYS A 38 5.76 7.89 -2.24
C LYS A 38 4.70 8.37 -3.24
N LEU A 39 3.57 7.68 -3.37
CA LEU A 39 2.42 8.21 -4.10
C LEU A 39 1.58 9.12 -3.21
N PRO A 40 0.92 10.15 -3.79
CA PRO A 40 -0.10 10.90 -3.07
C PRO A 40 -1.30 10.00 -2.77
N LEU A 41 -2.01 10.27 -1.67
CA LEU A 41 -3.07 9.42 -1.12
C LEU A 41 -4.17 9.11 -2.15
N THR A 42 -4.67 10.13 -2.85
CA THR A 42 -5.72 10.01 -3.87
C THR A 42 -5.31 9.08 -5.01
N LYS A 43 -4.09 9.23 -5.50
CA LYS A 43 -3.52 8.36 -6.55
C LYS A 43 -3.29 6.93 -6.04
N ALA A 44 -2.86 6.78 -4.78
CA ALA A 44 -2.66 5.46 -4.18
C ALA A 44 -3.99 4.69 -4.04
N LYS A 45 -5.06 5.34 -3.57
CA LYS A 45 -6.41 4.74 -3.48
C LYS A 45 -6.90 4.28 -4.85
N ARG A 46 -6.92 5.20 -5.83
CA ARG A 46 -7.32 4.88 -7.21
C ARG A 46 -6.49 3.74 -7.81
N TYR A 47 -5.19 3.72 -7.56
CA TYR A 47 -4.33 2.65 -8.04
C TYR A 47 -4.70 1.29 -7.44
N LEU A 48 -4.99 1.22 -6.14
CA LEU A 48 -5.41 -0.03 -5.50
C LEU A 48 -6.80 -0.49 -6.00
N GLU A 49 -7.71 0.43 -6.25
CA GLU A 49 -9.01 0.13 -6.88
C GLU A 49 -8.84 -0.42 -8.30
N ASP A 50 -7.95 0.18 -9.09
CA ASP A 50 -7.60 -0.31 -10.43
C ASP A 50 -6.94 -1.70 -10.39
N VAL A 51 -6.18 -2.04 -9.34
CA VAL A 51 -5.64 -3.40 -9.14
C VAL A 51 -6.77 -4.37 -8.83
N ILE A 52 -7.73 -3.99 -7.97
CA ILE A 52 -8.89 -4.84 -7.65
C ILE A 52 -9.74 -5.08 -8.90
N ALA A 53 -9.89 -4.06 -9.75
CA ALA A 53 -10.57 -4.16 -11.03
C ALA A 53 -9.73 -4.81 -12.16
N HIS A 54 -8.53 -5.31 -11.84
CA HIS A 54 -7.59 -5.91 -12.80
C HIS A 54 -7.15 -5.00 -13.97
N LYS A 55 -7.38 -3.70 -13.86
CA LYS A 55 -6.97 -2.70 -14.88
C LYS A 55 -5.47 -2.44 -14.83
N GLN A 56 -4.86 -2.57 -13.66
CA GLN A 56 -3.45 -2.25 -13.43
C GLN A 56 -2.78 -3.35 -12.62
N ALA A 57 -1.68 -3.91 -13.15
CA ALA A 57 -0.89 -4.92 -12.45
C ALA A 57 0.11 -4.32 -11.47
N ILE A 58 0.33 -5.02 -10.35
CA ILE A 58 1.39 -4.72 -9.40
C ILE A 58 2.68 -5.39 -9.88
N PRO A 59 3.76 -4.63 -10.10
CA PRO A 59 5.05 -5.21 -10.48
C PRO A 59 5.68 -5.93 -9.29
N PHE A 60 6.15 -7.17 -9.52
CA PHE A 60 6.89 -7.94 -8.52
C PHE A 60 8.39 -7.72 -8.76
N ARG A 61 9.10 -7.21 -7.76
CA ARG A 61 10.53 -6.88 -7.85
C ARG A 61 11.42 -7.88 -7.13
N ARG A 62 11.03 -8.31 -5.92
CA ARG A 62 11.84 -9.23 -5.10
C ARG A 62 11.37 -10.67 -5.23
N PHE A 63 10.07 -10.90 -5.12
CA PHE A 63 9.50 -12.25 -5.07
C PHE A 63 9.12 -12.76 -6.46
N CYS A 64 10.13 -13.02 -7.28
CA CYS A 64 10.01 -13.26 -8.72
C CYS A 64 9.92 -14.75 -9.13
N GLY A 65 10.08 -15.69 -8.20
CA GLY A 65 10.03 -17.13 -8.48
C GLY A 65 8.63 -17.59 -8.90
N GLY A 66 8.47 -18.05 -10.14
CA GLY A 66 7.19 -18.56 -10.67
C GLY A 66 6.11 -17.50 -10.88
N VAL A 67 6.48 -16.22 -11.05
CA VAL A 67 5.53 -15.14 -11.30
C VAL A 67 5.31 -14.96 -12.80
N GLY A 68 4.04 -15.00 -13.23
CA GLY A 68 3.66 -14.72 -14.61
C GLY A 68 4.08 -13.31 -15.06
N ARG A 69 4.37 -13.18 -16.36
CA ARG A 69 4.73 -11.90 -16.98
C ARG A 69 3.49 -11.25 -17.58
N THR A 70 3.40 -9.93 -17.49
CA THR A 70 2.27 -9.15 -18.02
C THR A 70 2.79 -7.88 -18.67
N ALA A 71 2.28 -7.51 -19.85
CA ALA A 71 2.67 -6.29 -20.55
C ALA A 71 2.47 -5.02 -19.67
N GLN A 72 1.41 -4.97 -18.87
CA GLN A 72 1.14 -3.88 -17.92
C GLN A 72 2.28 -3.69 -16.90
N ALA A 73 2.92 -4.77 -16.46
CA ALA A 73 4.03 -4.72 -15.52
C ALA A 73 5.34 -4.26 -16.19
N LYS A 74 5.51 -4.54 -17.49
CA LYS A 74 6.68 -4.13 -18.28
C LYS A 74 6.85 -2.61 -18.30
N ASN A 75 5.74 -1.87 -18.36
CA ASN A 75 5.75 -0.39 -18.32
C ASN A 75 6.19 0.17 -16.96
N ARG A 76 6.16 -0.62 -15.89
CA ARG A 76 6.53 -0.18 -14.52
C ARG A 76 7.82 -0.79 -14.01
N HIS A 77 8.28 -1.91 -14.59
CA HIS A 77 9.49 -2.60 -14.18
C HIS A 77 10.05 -3.48 -15.29
N SER A 78 11.37 -3.48 -15.44
CA SER A 78 12.11 -4.17 -16.50
C SER A 78 11.88 -5.68 -16.55
N ASN A 79 11.67 -6.33 -15.41
CA ASN A 79 11.44 -7.77 -15.33
C ASN A 79 10.08 -8.21 -15.93
N GLY A 80 9.14 -7.28 -16.11
CA GLY A 80 7.83 -7.57 -16.72
C GLY A 80 6.93 -8.52 -15.92
N GLN A 81 7.34 -8.93 -14.71
CA GLN A 81 6.57 -9.79 -13.83
C GLN A 81 5.60 -8.98 -12.97
N GLY A 82 4.34 -9.42 -12.92
CA GLY A 82 3.31 -8.74 -12.15
C GLY A 82 2.07 -9.60 -11.92
N ARG A 83 1.30 -9.24 -10.90
CA ARG A 83 0.03 -9.90 -10.53
C ARG A 83 -0.99 -8.87 -10.04
N TRP A 84 -2.22 -9.31 -9.85
CA TRP A 84 -3.32 -8.55 -9.24
C TRP A 84 -3.70 -9.15 -7.88
N PRO A 85 -2.96 -8.87 -6.79
CA PRO A 85 -3.26 -9.44 -5.49
C PRO A 85 -4.45 -8.71 -4.81
N VAL A 86 -5.67 -9.07 -5.22
CA VAL A 86 -6.92 -8.44 -4.77
C VAL A 86 -7.05 -8.40 -3.25
N LYS A 87 -6.78 -9.52 -2.57
CA LYS A 87 -6.90 -9.60 -1.10
C LYS A 87 -5.97 -8.61 -0.41
N SER A 88 -4.70 -8.57 -0.79
CA SER A 88 -3.71 -7.65 -0.22
C SER A 88 -4.04 -6.18 -0.53
N ALA A 89 -4.52 -5.89 -1.74
CA ALA A 89 -4.89 -4.53 -2.13
C ALA A 89 -6.07 -3.98 -1.29
N LYS A 90 -7.09 -4.80 -1.03
CA LYS A 90 -8.23 -4.43 -0.16
C LYS A 90 -7.77 -4.03 1.25
N PHE A 91 -6.96 -4.87 1.90
CA PHE A 91 -6.46 -4.57 3.25
C PHE A 91 -5.61 -3.31 3.31
N ILE A 92 -4.77 -3.07 2.29
CA ILE A 92 -3.96 -1.85 2.24
C ILE A 92 -4.85 -0.62 2.02
N LEU A 93 -5.90 -0.74 1.21
CA LEU A 93 -6.86 0.33 1.00
C LEU A 93 -7.60 0.69 2.30
N ASP A 94 -8.03 -0.29 3.07
CA ASP A 94 -8.66 -0.06 4.38
C ASP A 94 -7.68 0.57 5.38
N LEU A 95 -6.40 0.17 5.34
CA LEU A 95 -5.36 0.80 6.15
C LEU A 95 -5.12 2.26 5.77
N LEU A 96 -5.20 2.61 4.49
CA LEU A 96 -5.08 4.00 4.02
C LEU A 96 -6.28 4.86 4.45
N LYS A 97 -7.49 4.31 4.43
CA LYS A 97 -8.69 4.99 4.96
C LYS A 97 -8.54 5.27 6.45
N ASN A 98 -8.08 4.28 7.22
CA ASN A 98 -7.81 4.47 8.65
C ASN A 98 -6.72 5.54 8.90
N ALA A 99 -5.66 5.57 8.08
CA ALA A 99 -4.62 6.59 8.18
C ALA A 99 -5.12 8.01 7.88
N GLU A 100 -6.12 8.16 7.01
CA GLU A 100 -6.77 9.42 6.68
C GLU A 100 -7.64 9.90 7.84
N SER A 101 -8.49 9.03 8.41
CA SER A 101 -9.27 9.36 9.62
C SER A 101 -8.39 9.77 10.79
N ASN A 102 -7.25 9.09 10.99
CA ASN A 102 -6.29 9.49 12.02
C ASN A 102 -5.63 10.85 11.75
N ALA A 103 -5.44 11.22 10.48
CA ALA A 103 -4.90 12.52 10.11
C ALA A 103 -5.91 13.64 10.40
N GLU A 104 -7.21 13.40 10.12
CA GLU A 104 -8.29 14.34 10.44
C GLU A 104 -8.36 14.61 11.94
N VAL A 105 -8.34 13.56 12.78
CA VAL A 105 -8.37 13.70 14.25
C VAL A 105 -7.20 14.53 14.77
N LEU A 106 -5.98 14.31 14.26
CA LEU A 106 -4.80 15.08 14.66
C LEU A 106 -4.90 16.57 14.30
N ILE A 107 -5.55 16.89 13.18
CA ILE A 107 -5.78 18.28 12.77
C ILE A 107 -6.78 18.94 13.72
N PHE A 108 -7.92 18.31 14.00
CA PHE A 108 -8.95 18.90 14.87
C PHE A 108 -8.51 19.03 16.34
N GLY A 109 -7.71 18.09 16.85
CA GLY A 109 -7.18 18.14 18.21
C GLY A 109 -6.11 19.22 18.46
N MET A 110 -5.68 19.94 17.41
CA MET A 110 -4.69 21.03 17.51
C MET A 110 -5.35 22.41 17.64
N TRP A 111 -6.69 22.50 17.54
CA TRP A 111 -7.48 23.72 17.63
C TRP A 111 -8.24 23.88 18.96
N PHE A 112 -8.10 22.93 19.89
CA PHE A 112 -8.55 23.00 21.29
C PHE A 112 -7.35 22.84 22.21
#